data_AF-A0A9Q0FVH8-F1
#
_entry.id   AF-A0A9Q0FVH8-F1
#
_cell.length_a   1.000
_cell.length_b   1.000
_cell.length_c   1.000
_cell.angle_alpha   90.00
_cell.angle_beta   90.00
_cell.angle_gamma   90.00
#
_symmetry.space_group_name_H-M   'P 1'
#
loop_
_entity.id
_entity.type
_entity.pdbx_description
1 polymer ?
#
loop_
_entity_poly.entity_id
_entity_poly.type
_entity_poly.pdbx_seq_one_letter_code
_entity_poly.pdbx_strand_id
1 'polypeptide(L)'
;MSGPQCCSNPPTLNPNSGAGHFERVGGLDSYVIGSLDSKRAVLLVSDIFGYEAPNLRKLADKIAAAGFYVVVPDFFNADVYVPENTARPIMEWLKDHGADKGFEDAKPGSIQAAALLHPSFVTVDDIKEVKTPIQVLGAEIDHISPPALVKQFEEVDSYVKIFPNVTHGWTVRYKDDDEAEHVK
;
A
#
# COMPACT_ATOMS: atom_id res chain seq x y z
N MET A 1 -10.12 -18.16 -10.66
CA MET A 1 -11.01 -17.61 -9.61
C MET A 1 -10.10 -17.07 -8.53
N SER A 2 -9.87 -15.76 -8.49
CA SER A 2 -9.19 -15.09 -7.38
C SER A 2 -9.92 -15.43 -6.09
N GLY A 3 -9.25 -16.02 -5.10
CA GLY A 3 -9.88 -16.28 -3.81
C GLY A 3 -10.09 -14.97 -3.03
N PRO A 4 -10.80 -15.01 -1.88
CA PRO A 4 -11.12 -13.81 -1.11
C PRO A 4 -9.92 -13.24 -0.32
N GLN A 5 -8.67 -13.65 -0.58
CA GLN A 5 -7.55 -13.46 0.35
C GLN A 5 -7.23 -11.99 0.70
N CYS A 6 -7.52 -11.04 -0.19
CA CYS A 6 -7.36 -9.60 0.04
C CYS A 6 -8.52 -8.99 0.83
N CYS A 7 -9.76 -9.41 0.54
CA CYS A 7 -10.98 -8.83 1.12
C CYS A 7 -11.51 -9.60 2.33
N SER A 8 -10.88 -10.73 2.67
CA SER A 8 -11.14 -11.46 3.90
C SER A 8 -10.63 -10.64 5.09
N ASN A 9 -11.56 -10.10 5.89
CA ASN A 9 -11.32 -9.24 7.06
C ASN A 9 -10.89 -7.81 6.68
N PRO A 10 -11.79 -7.01 6.08
CA PRO A 10 -11.52 -5.59 5.86
C PRO A 10 -11.31 -4.87 7.21
N PRO A 11 -10.52 -3.79 7.25
CA PRO A 11 -10.35 -3.01 8.46
C PRO A 11 -11.66 -2.39 8.90
N THR A 12 -11.88 -2.31 10.21
CA THR A 12 -12.80 -1.30 10.74
C THR A 12 -12.08 0.05 10.70
N LEU A 13 -12.50 0.94 9.79
CA LEU A 13 -11.90 2.25 9.65
C LEU A 13 -12.08 3.06 10.93
N ASN A 14 -11.02 3.77 11.32
CA ASN A 14 -11.04 4.63 12.49
C ASN A 14 -10.30 5.94 12.19
N PRO A 15 -11.03 7.05 11.98
CA PRO A 15 -10.41 8.33 11.68
C PRO A 15 -9.56 8.85 12.84
N ASN A 16 -9.79 8.38 14.08
CA ASN A 16 -9.01 8.76 15.25
C ASN A 16 -7.82 7.82 15.53
N SER A 17 -7.54 6.86 14.65
CA SER A 17 -6.39 5.96 14.82
C SER A 17 -5.07 6.65 14.45
N GLY A 18 -4.00 6.28 15.16
CA GLY A 18 -2.65 6.81 14.98
C GLY A 18 -2.30 7.96 15.94
N ALA A 19 -1.00 8.24 16.09
CA ALA A 19 -0.47 9.32 16.93
C ALA A 19 -0.18 10.64 16.17
N GLY A 20 -0.37 10.63 14.85
CA GLY A 20 -0.09 11.74 13.93
C GLY A 20 -1.23 12.74 13.85
N HIS A 21 -1.25 13.50 12.76
CA HIS A 21 -2.26 14.52 12.50
C HIS A 21 -2.62 14.55 11.01
N PHE A 22 -3.67 15.31 10.68
CA PHE A 22 -4.14 15.49 9.32
C PHE A 22 -3.69 16.82 8.75
N GLU A 23 -3.15 16.77 7.55
CA GLU A 23 -2.82 17.97 6.77
C GLU A 23 -2.94 17.69 5.27
N ARG A 24 -2.90 18.76 4.47
CA ARG A 24 -2.91 18.66 3.01
C ARG A 24 -1.49 18.69 2.46
N VAL A 25 -1.05 17.58 1.91
CA VAL A 25 0.28 17.44 1.29
C VAL A 25 0.10 17.21 -0.21
N GLY A 26 0.75 18.03 -1.04
CA GLY A 26 0.66 17.88 -2.50
C GLY A 26 -0.74 18.10 -3.10
N GLY A 27 -1.72 18.56 -2.31
CA GLY A 27 -3.12 18.69 -2.73
C GLY A 27 -4.01 17.50 -2.32
N LEU A 28 -3.46 16.50 -1.64
CA LEU A 28 -4.18 15.36 -1.10
C LEU A 28 -4.35 15.52 0.41
N ASP A 29 -5.52 15.14 0.93
CA ASP A 29 -5.68 14.97 2.38
C ASP A 29 -4.78 13.82 2.82
N SER A 30 -4.05 13.99 3.91
CA SER A 30 -2.98 13.06 4.29
C SER A 30 -2.89 12.93 5.81
N TYR A 31 -2.61 11.70 6.26
CA TYR A 31 -2.14 11.46 7.62
C TYR A 31 -0.63 11.64 7.66
N VAL A 32 -0.15 12.43 8.62
CA VAL A 32 1.26 12.84 8.71
C VAL A 32 1.79 12.65 10.12
N ILE A 33 3.00 12.11 10.20
CA ILE A 33 3.72 11.91 11.46
C ILE A 33 5.24 11.96 11.26
N GLY A 34 5.96 12.33 12.32
CA GLY A 34 7.42 12.43 12.32
C GLY A 34 7.91 13.88 12.33
N SER A 35 9.22 14.07 12.43
CA SER A 35 9.83 15.40 12.50
C SER A 35 10.00 16.02 11.11
N LEU A 36 9.63 17.30 10.97
CA LEU A 36 9.92 18.10 9.77
C LEU A 36 11.43 18.32 9.55
N ASP A 37 12.24 18.16 10.60
CA ASP A 37 13.70 18.21 10.50
C ASP A 37 14.30 16.89 9.97
N SER A 38 13.48 15.88 9.71
CA SER A 38 13.97 14.62 9.16
C SER A 38 14.56 14.83 7.77
N LYS A 39 15.74 14.25 7.55
CA LYS A 39 16.44 14.30 6.26
C LYS A 39 15.83 13.36 5.22
N ARG A 40 14.90 12.49 5.63
CA ARG A 40 14.29 11.45 4.80
C ARG A 40 12.80 11.35 5.09
N ALA A 41 12.02 11.26 4.03
CA ALA A 41 10.58 11.04 4.12
C ALA A 41 10.21 9.65 3.57
N VAL A 42 9.12 9.09 4.08
CA VAL A 42 8.48 7.87 3.58
C VAL A 42 7.06 8.22 3.18
N LEU A 43 6.71 7.95 1.93
CA LEU A 43 5.33 7.96 1.46
C LEU A 43 4.78 6.54 1.61
N LEU A 44 3.76 6.36 2.45
CA LEU A 44 3.04 5.08 2.55
C LEU A 44 1.73 5.19 1.79
N VAL A 45 1.53 4.32 0.81
CA VAL A 45 0.31 4.28 0.02
C VAL A 45 -0.59 3.19 0.59
N SER A 46 -1.87 3.52 0.81
CA SER A 46 -2.84 2.55 1.31
C SER A 46 -3.20 1.49 0.28
N ASP A 47 -3.66 0.33 0.76
CA ASP A 47 -4.44 -0.59 -0.07
C ASP A 47 -5.84 -0.01 -0.36
N ILE A 48 -6.70 -0.79 -1.03
CA ILE A 48 -8.05 -0.39 -1.45
C ILE A 48 -8.97 0.08 -0.30
N PHE A 49 -8.62 -0.16 0.97
CA PHE A 49 -9.40 0.28 2.14
C PHE A 49 -9.04 1.68 2.62
N GLY A 50 -8.00 2.28 2.04
CA GLY A 50 -7.67 3.69 2.25
C GLY A 50 -6.86 3.98 3.50
N TYR A 51 -6.48 5.26 3.62
CA TYR A 51 -5.51 5.74 4.61
C TYR A 51 -6.03 5.75 6.07
N GLU A 52 -7.33 5.50 6.28
CA GLU A 52 -7.95 5.40 7.61
C GLU A 52 -7.85 4.01 8.25
N ALA A 53 -7.26 3.06 7.53
CA ALA A 53 -6.90 1.76 8.02
C ALA A 53 -5.98 1.84 9.26
N PRO A 54 -6.38 1.31 10.44
CA PRO A 54 -5.60 1.46 11.66
C PRO A 54 -4.19 0.87 11.58
N ASN A 55 -4.00 -0.28 10.94
CA ASN A 55 -2.67 -0.92 10.88
C ASN A 55 -1.70 -0.18 9.96
N LEU A 56 -2.20 0.46 8.90
CA LEU A 56 -1.40 1.35 8.06
C LEU A 56 -0.88 2.55 8.86
N ARG A 57 -1.73 3.17 9.69
CA ARG A 57 -1.32 4.29 10.55
C ARG A 57 -0.39 3.84 11.68
N LYS A 58 -0.63 2.68 12.31
CA LYS A 58 0.32 2.08 13.27
C LYS A 58 1.69 1.82 12.63
N LEU A 59 1.73 1.41 11.36
CA LEU A 59 2.98 1.24 10.62
C LEU A 59 3.66 2.60 10.38
N ALA A 60 2.90 3.61 9.98
CA ALA A 60 3.41 4.98 9.84
C ALA A 60 4.03 5.49 11.15
N ASP A 61 3.36 5.24 12.28
CA ASP A 61 3.85 5.63 13.60
C ASP A 61 5.18 4.95 13.96
N LYS A 62 5.30 3.65 13.68
CA LYS A 62 6.56 2.90 13.88
C LYS A 62 7.69 3.43 13.00
N ILE A 63 7.40 3.76 11.74
CA ILE A 63 8.40 4.31 10.81
C ILE A 63 8.83 5.71 11.25
N ALA A 64 7.90 6.55 11.70
CA ALA A 64 8.23 7.86 12.24
C ALA A 64 9.06 7.76 13.54
N ALA A 65 8.74 6.82 14.42
CA ALA A 65 9.53 6.53 15.61
C ALA A 65 10.97 6.06 15.28
N ALA A 66 11.19 5.49 14.09
CA ALA A 66 12.52 5.16 13.57
C ALA A 66 13.27 6.37 12.97
N GLY A 67 12.71 7.57 13.01
CA GLY A 67 13.37 8.83 12.66
C GLY A 67 13.01 9.40 11.27
N PHE A 68 12.01 8.85 10.61
CA PHE A 68 11.55 9.33 9.29
C PHE A 68 10.40 10.33 9.42
N TYR A 69 10.28 11.23 8.46
CA TYR A 69 9.02 11.92 8.20
C TYR A 69 8.11 10.99 7.40
N VAL A 70 6.84 10.83 7.76
CA VAL A 70 5.94 9.88 7.10
C VAL A 70 4.67 10.58 6.66
N VAL A 71 4.29 10.36 5.40
CA VAL A 71 3.06 10.87 4.80
C VAL A 71 2.26 9.69 4.26
N VAL A 72 0.98 9.63 4.61
CA VAL A 72 0.02 8.65 4.12
C VAL A 72 -1.12 9.41 3.40
N PRO A 73 -0.98 9.66 2.09
CA PRO A 73 -1.96 10.42 1.34
C PRO A 73 -3.20 9.61 1.00
N ASP A 74 -4.33 10.29 0.88
CA ASP A 74 -5.58 9.75 0.36
C ASP A 74 -5.62 9.84 -1.18
N PHE A 75 -5.11 8.82 -1.86
CA PHE A 75 -5.21 8.72 -3.32
C PHE A 75 -6.64 8.41 -3.82
N PHE A 76 -7.53 7.94 -2.95
CA PHE A 76 -8.90 7.59 -3.35
C PHE A 76 -9.89 8.74 -3.18
N ASN A 77 -9.46 9.88 -2.63
CA ASN A 77 -10.29 11.08 -2.46
C ASN A 77 -11.61 10.76 -1.73
N ALA A 78 -11.51 10.09 -0.59
CA ALA A 78 -12.60 9.57 0.23
C ALA A 78 -13.52 8.52 -0.43
N ASP A 79 -13.18 7.99 -1.61
CA ASP A 79 -13.94 6.93 -2.30
C ASP A 79 -13.22 5.57 -2.19
N VAL A 80 -13.09 5.06 -0.97
CA VAL A 80 -12.46 3.75 -0.68
C VAL A 80 -13.35 2.57 -1.10
N TYR A 81 -12.76 1.39 -1.29
CA TYR A 81 -13.52 0.19 -1.59
C TYR A 81 -14.25 -0.34 -0.34
N VAL A 82 -15.56 -0.61 -0.49
CA VAL A 82 -16.42 -1.16 0.58
C VAL A 82 -16.93 -2.54 0.14
N PRO A 83 -16.40 -3.65 0.70
CA PRO A 83 -16.77 -5.01 0.28
C PRO A 83 -18.26 -5.33 0.38
N GLU A 84 -18.96 -4.75 1.34
CA GLU A 84 -20.39 -4.96 1.59
C GLU A 84 -21.27 -4.29 0.52
N ASN A 85 -20.72 -3.35 -0.26
CA ASN A 85 -21.43 -2.66 -1.32
C ASN A 85 -21.53 -3.53 -2.59
N THR A 86 -22.47 -4.48 -2.58
CA THR A 86 -22.72 -5.37 -3.71
C THR A 86 -23.13 -4.65 -5.02
N ALA A 87 -23.58 -3.39 -4.95
CA ALA A 87 -23.93 -2.60 -6.13
C ALA A 87 -22.71 -2.06 -6.89
N ARG A 88 -21.53 -2.00 -6.24
CA ARG A 88 -20.26 -1.59 -6.86
C ARG A 88 -19.16 -2.61 -6.53
N PRO A 89 -19.11 -3.75 -7.24
CA PRO A 89 -18.04 -4.73 -7.08
C PRO A 89 -16.67 -4.13 -7.35
N ILE A 90 -15.61 -4.77 -6.85
CA ILE A 90 -14.22 -4.27 -6.97
C ILE A 90 -13.82 -3.93 -8.42
N MET A 91 -14.27 -4.72 -9.40
CA MET A 91 -13.95 -4.46 -10.81
C MET A 91 -14.62 -3.20 -11.38
N GLU A 92 -15.75 -2.79 -10.82
CA GLU A 92 -16.39 -1.51 -11.17
C GLU A 92 -15.70 -0.35 -10.43
N TRP A 93 -15.37 -0.53 -9.15
CA TRP A 93 -14.63 0.48 -8.38
C TRP A 93 -13.24 0.77 -8.99
N LEU A 94 -12.50 -0.26 -9.43
CA LEU A 94 -11.18 -0.11 -10.05
C LEU A 94 -11.20 0.73 -11.35
N LYS A 95 -12.34 0.85 -12.03
CA LYS A 95 -12.44 1.71 -13.23
C LYS A 95 -12.27 3.19 -12.91
N ASP A 96 -12.61 3.60 -11.69
CA ASP A 96 -12.53 4.99 -11.23
C ASP A 96 -11.21 5.30 -10.49
N HIS A 97 -10.45 4.26 -10.14
CA HIS A 97 -9.24 4.31 -9.29
C HIS A 97 -8.06 3.54 -9.90
N GLY A 98 -7.87 3.68 -11.21
CA GLY A 98 -6.75 3.10 -11.93
C GLY A 98 -5.39 3.64 -11.44
N ALA A 99 -4.33 2.87 -11.72
CA ALA A 99 -2.96 3.23 -11.35
C ALA A 99 -2.45 4.51 -12.06
N ASP A 100 -3.04 4.86 -13.20
CA ASP A 100 -2.80 6.09 -13.96
C ASP A 100 -3.10 7.34 -13.12
N LYS A 101 -4.24 7.37 -12.42
CA LYS A 101 -4.60 8.49 -11.55
C LYS A 101 -3.63 8.64 -10.37
N GLY A 102 -3.27 7.54 -9.74
CA GLY A 102 -2.26 7.54 -8.67
C GLY A 102 -0.88 8.02 -9.14
N PHE A 103 -0.51 7.69 -10.39
CA PHE A 103 0.74 8.16 -11.00
C PHE A 103 0.72 9.68 -11.25
N GLU A 104 -0.38 10.23 -11.75
CA GLU A 104 -0.55 11.68 -11.95
C GLU A 104 -0.44 12.45 -10.63
N ASP A 105 -1.10 11.94 -9.58
CA ASP A 105 -1.13 12.55 -8.25
C ASP A 105 0.25 12.51 -7.57
N ALA A 106 1.06 11.47 -7.84
CA ALA A 106 2.38 11.29 -7.22
C ALA A 106 3.49 12.22 -7.76
N LYS A 107 3.24 13.00 -8.83
CA LYS A 107 4.17 13.98 -9.47
C LYS A 107 5.65 13.53 -9.47
N PRO A 108 6.08 12.71 -10.44
CA PRO A 108 7.38 12.04 -10.43
C PRO A 108 8.58 12.99 -10.38
N GLY A 109 9.59 12.65 -9.56
CA GLY A 109 10.88 13.35 -9.52
C GLY A 109 11.56 13.44 -8.15
N SER A 110 10.84 13.19 -7.05
CA SER A 110 11.38 13.32 -5.68
C SER A 110 11.46 12.01 -4.90
N ILE A 111 10.94 10.90 -5.44
CA ILE A 111 10.97 9.58 -4.79
C ILE A 111 12.35 8.95 -4.99
N GLN A 112 13.09 8.77 -3.88
CA GLN A 112 14.44 8.18 -3.91
C GLN A 112 14.45 6.65 -3.88
N ALA A 113 13.38 6.01 -3.37
CA ALA A 113 13.17 4.57 -3.39
C ALA A 113 11.67 4.27 -3.21
N ALA A 114 11.21 3.15 -3.73
CA ALA A 114 9.83 2.66 -3.56
C ALA A 114 9.82 1.21 -3.08
N ALA A 115 8.80 0.84 -2.29
CA ALA A 115 8.55 -0.55 -1.91
C ALA A 115 7.09 -0.89 -2.22
N LEU A 116 6.89 -1.90 -3.06
CA LEU A 116 5.60 -2.47 -3.41
C LEU A 116 5.36 -3.70 -2.53
N LEU A 117 4.36 -3.61 -1.67
CA LEU A 117 3.98 -4.69 -0.77
C LEU A 117 2.78 -5.40 -1.38
N HIS A 118 2.94 -6.67 -1.77
CA HIS A 118 1.94 -7.48 -2.47
C HIS A 118 1.22 -6.76 -3.64
N PRO A 119 1.96 -6.10 -4.57
CA PRO A 119 1.32 -5.32 -5.62
C PRO A 119 0.39 -6.18 -6.48
N SER A 120 -0.72 -5.61 -6.92
CA SER A 120 -1.63 -6.21 -7.90
C SER A 120 -1.88 -5.23 -9.04
N PHE A 121 -2.21 -5.77 -10.21
CA PHE A 121 -2.50 -4.97 -11.41
C PHE A 121 -1.33 -4.07 -11.88
N VAL A 122 -0.10 -4.49 -11.61
CA VAL A 122 1.13 -3.85 -12.11
C VAL A 122 1.84 -4.85 -13.01
N THR A 123 2.36 -4.38 -14.14
CA THR A 123 3.15 -5.14 -15.12
C THR A 123 4.59 -4.63 -15.17
N VAL A 124 5.49 -5.41 -15.75
CA VAL A 124 6.88 -4.97 -16.00
C VAL A 124 6.90 -3.71 -16.86
N ASP A 125 6.01 -3.62 -17.86
CA ASP A 125 5.91 -2.46 -18.74
C ASP A 125 5.54 -1.17 -18.01
N ASP A 126 4.75 -1.26 -16.93
CA ASP A 126 4.38 -0.10 -16.11
C ASP A 126 5.57 0.47 -15.34
N ILE A 127 6.56 -0.37 -14.98
CA ILE A 127 7.67 0.03 -14.11
C ILE A 127 9.05 0.03 -14.77
N LYS A 128 9.18 -0.48 -16.00
CA LYS A 128 10.50 -0.61 -16.69
C LYS A 128 11.21 0.71 -16.93
N GLU A 129 10.48 1.82 -16.99
CA GLU A 129 11.06 3.15 -17.19
C GLU A 129 11.33 3.89 -15.86
N VAL A 130 10.93 3.28 -14.73
CA VAL A 130 11.15 3.86 -13.40
C VAL A 130 12.63 3.72 -13.03
N LYS A 131 13.30 4.87 -12.86
CA LYS A 131 14.72 4.94 -12.45
C LYS A 131 14.93 4.88 -10.95
N THR A 132 13.85 5.04 -10.19
CA THR A 132 13.85 4.96 -8.73
C THR A 132 14.01 3.49 -8.32
N PRO A 133 14.96 3.13 -7.45
CA PRO A 133 15.07 1.78 -6.93
C PRO A 133 13.75 1.28 -6.34
N ILE A 134 13.27 0.12 -6.80
CA ILE A 134 12.02 -0.49 -6.35
C ILE A 134 12.32 -1.79 -5.61
N GLN A 135 11.68 -2.00 -4.46
CA GLN A 135 11.56 -3.31 -3.83
C GLN A 135 10.17 -3.86 -4.09
N VAL A 136 10.06 -5.13 -4.49
CA VAL A 136 8.78 -5.83 -4.67
C VAL A 136 8.71 -7.03 -3.71
N LEU A 137 7.76 -6.98 -2.78
CA LEU A 137 7.55 -8.00 -1.77
C LEU A 137 6.30 -8.82 -2.07
N GLY A 138 6.48 -10.01 -2.64
CA GLY A 138 5.41 -10.94 -2.99
C GLY A 138 5.07 -11.94 -1.88
N ALA A 139 3.90 -12.57 -2.02
CA ALA A 139 3.45 -13.66 -1.16
C ALA A 139 3.52 -15.01 -1.91
N GLU A 140 3.93 -16.09 -1.22
CA GLU A 140 4.02 -17.43 -1.82
C GLU A 140 2.64 -17.97 -2.23
N ILE A 141 1.62 -17.75 -1.41
CA ILE A 141 0.26 -18.27 -1.60
C ILE A 141 -0.63 -17.14 -2.16
N ASP A 142 -0.24 -16.58 -3.29
CA ASP A 142 -0.93 -15.48 -3.95
C ASP A 142 -1.54 -15.92 -5.30
N HIS A 143 -2.86 -15.76 -5.44
CA HIS A 143 -3.58 -16.05 -6.68
C HIS A 143 -3.91 -14.80 -7.50
N ILE A 144 -3.71 -13.61 -6.94
CA ILE A 144 -3.89 -12.32 -7.60
C ILE A 144 -2.58 -11.93 -8.30
N SER A 145 -1.48 -12.03 -7.55
CA SER A 145 -0.12 -11.75 -8.02
C SER A 145 0.81 -12.93 -7.73
N PRO A 146 0.69 -14.03 -8.48
CA PRO A 146 1.45 -15.25 -8.21
C PRO A 146 2.96 -15.01 -8.21
N PRO A 147 3.75 -15.82 -7.48
CA PRO A 147 5.22 -15.73 -7.48
C PRO A 147 5.85 -15.67 -8.87
N ALA A 148 5.28 -16.36 -9.85
CA ALA A 148 5.74 -16.34 -11.23
C ALA A 148 5.58 -14.95 -11.89
N LEU A 149 4.50 -14.22 -11.58
CA LEU A 149 4.30 -12.85 -12.04
C LEU A 149 5.24 -11.89 -11.31
N VAL A 150 5.33 -12.01 -9.99
CA VAL A 150 6.19 -11.14 -9.16
C VAL A 150 7.67 -11.27 -9.54
N LYS A 151 8.13 -12.47 -9.91
CA LYS A 151 9.51 -12.68 -10.37
C LYS A 151 9.83 -11.97 -11.69
N GLN A 152 8.84 -11.62 -12.52
CA GLN A 152 9.11 -10.88 -13.76
C GLN A 152 9.68 -9.49 -13.48
N PHE A 153 9.44 -8.92 -12.29
CA PHE A 153 10.04 -7.64 -11.91
C PHE A 153 11.56 -7.71 -11.69
N GLU A 154 12.17 -8.89 -11.60
CA GLU A 154 13.64 -9.04 -11.61
C GLU A 154 14.27 -8.62 -12.95
N GLU A 155 13.47 -8.42 -14.00
CA GLU A 155 13.92 -7.93 -15.31
C GLU A 155 14.27 -6.43 -15.32
N VAL A 156 13.85 -5.69 -14.29
CA VAL A 156 14.17 -4.27 -14.10
C VAL A 156 15.08 -4.10 -12.87
N ASP A 157 15.63 -2.90 -12.65
CA ASP A 157 16.49 -2.62 -11.48
C ASP A 157 15.66 -2.59 -10.18
N SER A 158 15.28 -3.78 -9.72
CA SER A 158 14.44 -3.99 -8.55
C SER A 158 14.96 -5.12 -7.65
N TYR A 159 14.64 -5.02 -6.37
CA TYR A 159 14.81 -6.12 -5.42
C TYR A 159 13.50 -6.87 -5.25
N VAL A 160 13.46 -8.14 -5.65
CA VAL A 160 12.27 -8.99 -5.48
C VAL A 160 12.47 -9.98 -4.35
N LYS A 161 11.47 -10.10 -3.47
CA LYS A 161 11.45 -11.14 -2.43
C LYS A 161 10.04 -11.72 -2.28
N ILE A 162 9.97 -13.05 -2.30
CA ILE A 162 8.74 -13.79 -2.01
C ILE A 162 8.82 -14.30 -0.57
N PHE A 163 7.79 -14.00 0.23
CA PHE A 163 7.69 -14.49 1.60
C PHE A 163 6.93 -15.82 1.64
N PRO A 164 7.48 -16.84 2.33
CA PRO A 164 6.84 -18.14 2.41
C PRO A 164 5.64 -18.12 3.37
N ASN A 165 4.68 -19.02 3.15
CA ASN A 165 3.50 -19.25 4.00
C ASN A 165 2.57 -18.04 4.22
N VAL A 166 2.68 -17.00 3.38
CA VAL A 166 1.79 -15.84 3.42
C VAL A 166 0.99 -15.74 2.13
N THR A 167 -0.18 -15.12 2.20
CA THR A 167 -1.09 -14.89 1.07
C THR A 167 -1.14 -13.40 0.69
N HIS A 168 -1.88 -13.04 -0.36
CA HIS A 168 -2.11 -11.64 -0.72
C HIS A 168 -2.57 -10.77 0.47
N GLY A 169 -2.11 -9.52 0.55
CA GLY A 169 -2.48 -8.56 1.60
C GLY A 169 -1.79 -8.78 2.96
N TRP A 170 -0.87 -9.74 3.09
CA TRP A 170 -0.28 -10.12 4.39
C TRP A 170 0.38 -8.98 5.17
N THR A 171 0.90 -7.95 4.51
CA THR A 171 1.56 -6.81 5.17
C THR A 171 0.60 -5.82 5.80
N VAL A 172 -0.69 -5.94 5.51
CA VAL A 172 -1.74 -4.99 5.93
C VAL A 172 -2.92 -5.71 6.58
N ARG A 173 -2.81 -7.00 6.94
CA ARG A 173 -3.90 -7.72 7.59
C ARG A 173 -4.31 -7.09 8.92
N TYR A 174 -5.61 -7.12 9.19
CA TYR A 174 -6.25 -6.41 10.30
C TYR A 174 -6.74 -7.32 11.43
N LYS A 175 -6.16 -8.52 11.57
CA LYS A 175 -6.37 -9.36 12.76
C LYS A 175 -5.33 -9.07 13.83
N ASP A 176 -5.66 -8.18 14.75
CA ASP A 176 -4.80 -7.86 15.89
C ASP A 176 -4.62 -9.05 16.86
N ASP A 177 -5.52 -10.04 16.85
CA ASP A 177 -5.55 -11.21 17.75
C ASP A 177 -4.86 -12.48 17.19
N ASP A 178 -4.42 -12.47 15.93
CA ASP A 178 -3.76 -13.61 15.29
C ASP A 178 -2.24 -13.39 15.21
N GLU A 179 -1.52 -13.76 16.27
CA GLU A 179 -0.05 -13.66 16.37
C GLU A 179 0.71 -14.33 15.19
N ALA A 180 0.07 -15.22 14.42
CA ALA A 180 0.68 -15.80 13.22
C ALA A 180 0.64 -14.85 12.01
N GLU A 181 -0.24 -13.85 12.01
CA GLU A 181 -0.35 -12.79 11.00
C GLU A 181 0.45 -11.53 11.38
N HIS A 182 0.97 -11.45 12.61
CA HIS A 182 1.93 -10.42 13.01
C HIS A 182 3.26 -10.76 12.36
N VAL A 183 3.71 -9.92 11.41
CA VAL A 183 5.01 -10.07 10.76
C VAL A 183 6.11 -10.11 11.83
N LYS A 184 6.72 -11.29 12.01
CA LYS A 184 7.88 -11.53 12.87
C LYS A 184 9.15 -10.90 12.30
#